data_AF-A0A7S6MEA5-F1
#
_entry.id   AF-A0A7S6MEA5-F1
#
_cell.length_a   1.000
_cell.length_b   1.000
_cell.length_c   1.000
_cell.angle_alpha   90.00
_cell.angle_beta   90.00
_cell.angle_gamma   90.00
#
_symmetry.space_group_name_H-M   'P 1'
#
loop_
_entity.id
_entity.type
_entity.pdbx_description
1 polymer ?
#
loop_
_entity_poly.entity_id
_entity_poly.type
_entity_poly.pdbx_seq_one_letter_code
_entity_poly.pdbx_strand_id
1 'polypeptide(L)'
;MAERRSLAEGLKATPKVDTVVAREFIHEGKAGGTTPAVVKPETTTPPVPVINRVSLSTRIRDDYAKALKRASLERQLKGVEPNTLQDILEQAIEPWLRSNGYIP
;
A
#
# COMPACT_ATOMS: atom_id res chain seq x y z
N MET A 1 16.76 34.19 15.81
CA MET A 1 16.27 32.83 16.11
C MET A 1 14.82 32.96 16.52
N ALA A 2 13.89 32.26 15.87
CA ALA A 2 12.48 32.36 16.22
C ALA A 2 12.25 31.79 17.63
N GLU A 3 11.67 32.61 18.53
CA GLU A 3 11.34 32.17 19.89
C GLU A 3 10.42 30.95 19.86
N ARG A 4 10.78 29.94 20.63
CA ARG A 4 9.99 28.71 20.76
C ARG A 4 8.77 29.00 21.63
N ARG A 5 7.60 29.15 21.01
CA ARG A 5 6.31 29.30 21.71
C ARG A 5 5.91 28.00 22.38
N SER A 6 5.34 28.10 23.58
CA SER A 6 4.84 26.93 24.30
C SER A 6 3.57 26.38 23.64
N LEU A 7 3.33 25.07 23.73
CA LEU A 7 2.15 24.42 23.14
C LEU A 7 0.84 25.00 23.69
N ALA A 8 0.82 25.37 24.97
CA ALA A 8 -0.32 26.03 25.60
C ALA A 8 -0.60 27.43 25.03
N GLU A 9 0.42 28.13 24.56
CA GLU A 9 0.31 29.45 23.94
C GLU A 9 -0.10 29.34 22.47
N GLY A 10 0.37 28.31 21.76
CA GLY A 10 -0.07 27.98 20.41
C GLY A 10 -1.56 27.61 20.32
N LEU A 11 -2.08 26.85 21.29
CA LEU A 11 -3.51 26.47 21.34
C LEU A 11 -4.46 27.64 21.62
N LYS A 12 -3.98 28.76 22.15
CA LYS A 12 -4.82 29.96 22.36
C LYS A 12 -4.96 30.80 21.08
N ALA A 13 -4.00 30.66 20.16
CA ALA A 13 -3.96 31.38 18.90
C ALA A 13 -4.64 30.62 17.76
N THR A 14 -5.18 29.43 18.01
CA THR A 14 -5.94 28.70 16.98
C THR A 14 -7.29 29.40 16.77
N PRO A 15 -7.62 29.75 15.51
CA PRO A 15 -8.95 30.28 15.20
C PRO A 15 -10.00 29.23 15.57
N LYS A 16 -11.15 29.67 16.09
CA LYS A 16 -12.30 28.79 16.34
C LYS A 16 -12.83 28.29 15.00
N VAL A 17 -12.37 27.11 14.58
CA VAL A 17 -12.87 26.44 13.39
C VAL A 17 -14.21 25.79 13.73
N ASP A 18 -15.18 25.98 12.84
CA ASP A 18 -16.48 25.33 12.96
C ASP A 18 -16.31 23.83 12.77
N THR A 19 -16.64 23.06 13.81
CA THR A 19 -16.33 21.63 13.89
C THR A 19 -17.14 20.82 12.88
N VAL A 20 -18.26 21.36 12.40
CA VAL A 20 -19.10 20.75 11.36
C VAL A 20 -18.39 20.80 10.01
N VAL A 21 -17.91 21.98 9.61
CA VAL A 21 -17.20 22.18 8.33
C VAL A 21 -15.87 21.43 8.31
N ALA A 22 -15.14 21.46 9.43
CA ALA A 22 -13.91 20.67 9.58
C ALA A 22 -14.19 19.17 9.44
N ARG A 23 -15.28 18.68 10.01
CA ARG A 23 -15.66 17.27 9.91
C ARG A 23 -16.07 16.90 8.49
N GLU A 24 -16.79 17.75 7.78
CA GLU A 24 -17.13 17.53 6.36
C GLU A 24 -15.90 17.52 5.46
N PHE A 25 -14.94 18.40 5.70
CA PHE A 25 -13.66 18.43 4.98
C PHE A 25 -12.79 17.19 5.28
N ILE A 26 -12.72 16.77 6.55
CA ILE A 26 -11.92 15.60 6.97
C ILE A 26 -12.56 14.28 6.49
N HIS A 27 -13.90 14.23 6.45
CA HIS A 27 -14.67 13.06 6.06
C HIS A 27 -15.24 13.14 4.65
N GLU A 28 -14.66 13.94 3.74
CA GLU A 28 -15.03 13.92 2.31
C GLU A 28 -15.15 12.45 1.86
N GLY A 29 -16.39 11.96 1.79
CA GLY A 29 -16.73 10.59 1.41
C GLY A 29 -17.02 9.53 2.50
N LYS A 30 -17.42 9.84 3.75
CA LYS A 30 -18.11 8.80 4.55
C LYS A 30 -19.09 9.29 5.64
N ALA A 31 -20.33 9.53 5.23
CA ALA A 31 -21.50 9.21 6.06
C ALA A 31 -22.43 8.33 5.23
N GLY A 32 -22.59 7.08 5.67
CA GLY A 32 -23.44 6.09 4.98
C GLY A 32 -24.93 6.39 5.15
N GLY A 33 -25.69 6.09 4.09
CA GLY A 33 -27.14 6.01 4.15
C GLY A 33 -27.83 6.63 2.93
N THR A 34 -28.14 5.78 1.94
CA THR A 34 -28.85 6.06 0.67
C THR A 34 -27.95 6.50 -0.49
N THR A 35 -27.51 5.53 -1.28
CA THR A 35 -26.80 5.69 -2.56
C THR A 35 -27.73 6.20 -3.66
N PRO A 36 -27.50 7.39 -4.25
CA PRO A 36 -27.74 7.60 -5.66
C PRO A 36 -26.54 7.08 -6.45
N ALA A 37 -26.83 6.25 -7.45
CA ALA A 37 -25.86 5.63 -8.34
C ALA A 37 -25.01 6.69 -9.05
N VAL A 38 -23.75 6.80 -8.66
CA VAL A 38 -22.73 7.44 -9.49
C VAL A 38 -22.29 6.43 -10.53
N VAL A 39 -22.75 6.64 -11.76
CA VAL A 39 -22.29 5.89 -12.94
C VAL A 39 -20.82 6.27 -13.17
N LYS A 40 -19.91 5.50 -12.57
CA LYS A 40 -18.48 5.57 -12.84
C LYS A 40 -18.25 5.04 -14.25
N PRO A 41 -17.49 5.73 -15.12
CA PRO A 41 -17.20 5.22 -16.46
C PRO A 41 -16.51 3.86 -16.34
N GLU A 42 -17.13 2.86 -16.99
CA GLU A 42 -16.64 1.49 -17.08
C GLU A 42 -15.31 1.48 -17.81
N THR A 43 -14.22 1.61 -17.05
CA THR A 43 -12.96 1.00 -17.48
C THR A 43 -13.13 -0.48 -17.20
N THR A 44 -13.37 -1.26 -18.26
CA THR A 44 -13.34 -2.73 -18.25
C THR A 44 -11.92 -3.21 -17.93
N THR A 45 -11.48 -3.00 -16.70
CA THR A 45 -10.33 -3.72 -16.17
C THR A 45 -10.88 -5.07 -15.73
N PRO A 46 -10.44 -6.20 -16.33
CA PRO A 46 -10.86 -7.51 -15.87
C PRO A 46 -10.60 -7.64 -14.37
N PRO A 47 -11.48 -8.31 -13.60
CA PRO A 47 -11.30 -8.48 -12.18
C PRO A 47 -9.97 -9.20 -11.97
N VAL A 48 -8.99 -8.48 -11.42
CA VAL A 48 -7.72 -9.08 -11.01
C VAL A 48 -8.09 -10.14 -9.96
N PRO A 49 -7.70 -11.42 -10.16
CA PRO A 49 -8.04 -12.46 -9.20
C PRO A 49 -7.57 -12.03 -7.81
N VAL A 50 -8.45 -12.16 -6.83
CA VAL A 50 -8.12 -11.83 -5.44
C VAL A 50 -7.18 -12.91 -4.93
N ILE A 51 -5.88 -12.65 -4.95
CA ILE A 51 -4.86 -13.56 -4.43
C ILE A 51 -4.78 -13.37 -2.92
N ASN A 52 -5.22 -14.38 -2.16
CA ASN A 52 -5.08 -14.40 -0.71
C ASN A 52 -3.62 -14.74 -0.34
N ARG A 53 -2.89 -13.76 0.19
CA ARG A 53 -1.50 -13.92 0.62
C ARG A 53 -1.43 -14.25 2.12
N VAL A 54 -0.58 -15.21 2.47
CA VAL A 54 -0.32 -15.64 3.86
C VAL A 54 1.14 -15.39 4.20
N SER A 55 1.44 -15.00 5.45
CA SER A 55 2.81 -14.84 5.90
C SER A 55 3.55 -16.18 5.93
N LEU A 56 4.67 -16.25 5.24
CA LEU A 56 5.61 -17.37 5.31
C LEU A 56 6.89 -16.92 6.03
N SER A 57 7.26 -17.58 7.12
CA SER A 57 8.53 -17.35 7.80
C SER A 57 9.50 -18.50 7.53
N THR A 58 10.69 -18.19 7.01
CA THR A 58 11.74 -19.18 6.71
C THR A 58 13.11 -18.49 6.74
N ARG A 59 14.16 -19.23 7.12
CA ARG A 59 15.54 -18.72 7.09
C ARG A 59 16.11 -18.90 5.69
N ILE A 60 16.80 -17.86 5.18
CA ILE A 60 17.51 -17.91 3.90
C ILE A 60 18.97 -17.52 4.11
N ARG A 61 19.83 -17.80 3.12
CA ARG A 61 21.22 -17.36 3.15
C ARG A 61 21.31 -15.83 3.11
N ASP A 62 22.27 -15.27 3.82
CA ASP A 62 22.48 -13.82 3.96
C ASP A 62 22.79 -13.14 2.62
N ASP A 63 23.60 -13.78 1.78
CA ASP A 63 23.94 -13.27 0.45
C ASP A 63 22.70 -13.17 -0.46
N TYR A 64 21.80 -14.16 -0.39
CA TYR A 64 20.54 -14.14 -1.12
C TYR A 64 19.61 -13.03 -0.62
N ALA A 65 19.52 -12.84 0.69
CA ALA A 65 18.71 -11.77 1.27
C ALA A 65 19.18 -10.39 0.80
N LYS A 66 20.50 -10.15 0.78
CA LYS A 66 21.10 -8.89 0.31
C LYS A 66 20.86 -8.69 -1.19
N ALA A 67 21.12 -9.71 -1.99
CA ALA A 67 20.93 -9.66 -3.44
C ALA A 67 19.46 -9.39 -3.81
N LEU A 68 18.52 -10.06 -3.14
CA LEU A 68 17.09 -9.92 -3.40
C LEU A 68 16.59 -8.50 -3.09
N LYS A 69 16.99 -7.93 -1.95
CA LYS A 69 16.67 -6.53 -1.59
C LYS A 69 17.23 -5.53 -2.59
N ARG A 70 18.50 -5.72 -2.99
CA ARG A 70 19.14 -4.88 -4.00
C ARG A 70 18.40 -4.96 -5.35
N ALA A 71 18.09 -6.17 -5.81
CA ALA A 71 17.41 -6.39 -7.07
C ALA A 71 16.01 -5.75 -7.07
N SER A 72 15.25 -5.90 -5.97
CA SER A 72 13.95 -5.25 -5.80
C SER A 72 14.06 -3.72 -5.94
N LEU A 73 15.00 -3.10 -5.23
CA LEU A 73 15.21 -1.65 -5.31
C LEU A 73 15.64 -1.19 -6.72
N GLU A 74 16.61 -1.87 -7.34
CA GLU A 74 17.08 -1.53 -8.68
C GLU A 74 15.96 -1.61 -9.72
N ARG A 75 15.06 -2.59 -9.59
CA ARG A 75 13.91 -2.77 -10.47
C ARG A 75 12.85 -1.70 -10.26
N GLN A 76 12.59 -1.29 -9.01
CA GLN A 76 11.70 -0.17 -8.70
C GLN A 76 12.20 1.13 -9.34
N LEU A 77 13.50 1.42 -9.21
CA LEU A 77 14.11 2.61 -9.81
C LEU A 77 14.04 2.60 -11.34
N LYS A 78 14.08 1.42 -11.95
CA LYS A 78 13.97 1.25 -13.42
C LYS A 78 12.53 1.12 -13.91
N GLY A 79 11.54 1.05 -13.02
CA GLY A 79 10.14 0.80 -13.38
C GLY A 79 9.89 -0.56 -14.04
N VAL A 80 10.67 -1.60 -13.69
CA VAL A 80 10.57 -2.94 -14.30
C VAL A 80 9.87 -3.91 -13.36
N GLU A 81 8.76 -4.50 -13.81
CA GLU A 81 8.04 -5.52 -13.04
C GLU A 81 8.55 -6.96 -13.31
N PRO A 82 8.54 -7.87 -12.31
CA PRO A 82 8.18 -7.62 -10.91
C PRO A 82 9.28 -6.89 -10.15
N ASN A 83 8.88 -5.91 -9.32
CA ASN A 83 9.82 -5.10 -8.53
C ASN A 83 9.72 -5.30 -7.01
N THR A 84 8.67 -5.94 -6.50
CA THR A 84 8.51 -6.20 -5.06
C THR A 84 9.21 -7.50 -4.67
N LEU A 85 9.68 -7.59 -3.42
CA LEU A 85 10.25 -8.82 -2.87
C LEU A 85 9.28 -10.01 -2.99
N GLN A 86 7.99 -9.77 -2.74
CA GLN A 86 6.95 -10.80 -2.80
C GLN A 86 6.79 -11.33 -4.23
N ASP A 87 6.64 -10.43 -5.20
CA ASP A 87 6.36 -10.84 -6.59
C ASP A 87 7.59 -11.51 -7.23
N ILE A 88 8.79 -11.02 -6.92
CA ILE A 88 10.04 -11.66 -7.35
C ILE A 88 10.15 -13.06 -6.75
N LEU A 89 9.81 -13.23 -5.47
CA LEU A 89 9.85 -14.52 -4.80
C LEU A 89 8.80 -15.48 -5.40
N GLU A 90 7.55 -15.03 -5.57
CA GLU A 90 6.47 -15.81 -6.20
C GLU A 90 6.87 -16.28 -7.61
N GLN A 91 7.39 -15.36 -8.44
CA GLN A 91 7.85 -15.69 -9.80
C GLN A 91 9.00 -16.73 -9.81
N ALA A 92 9.85 -16.73 -8.78
CA ALA A 92 10.96 -17.67 -8.68
C ALA A 92 10.53 -19.05 -8.15
N ILE A 93 9.60 -19.11 -7.19
CA ILE A 93 9.17 -20.36 -6.57
C ILE A 93 8.09 -21.08 -7.38
N GLU A 94 7.23 -20.36 -8.11
CA GLU A 94 6.13 -20.93 -8.86
C GLU A 94 6.57 -22.02 -9.86
N PRO A 95 7.61 -21.82 -10.69
CA PRO A 95 8.07 -22.84 -11.63
C PRO A 95 8.56 -24.12 -10.93
N TRP A 96 9.21 -23.97 -9.78
CA TRP A 96 9.67 -25.11 -8.97
C TRP A 96 8.47 -25.88 -8.40
N LEU A 97 7.46 -25.18 -7.88
CA LEU A 97 6.25 -25.83 -7.36
C LEU A 97 5.45 -26.55 -8.44
N ARG A 98 5.27 -25.92 -9.62
CA ARG A 98 4.58 -26.53 -10.78
C ARG A 98 5.31 -27.77 -11.29
N SER A 99 6.62 -27.67 -11.51
CA SER A 99 7.42 -28.79 -12.04
C SER A 99 7.46 -30.01 -11.12
N ASN A 100 7.27 -29.81 -9.82
CA ASN A 100 7.19 -30.89 -8.84
C ASN A 100 5.75 -31.33 -8.53
N GLY A 101 4.74 -30.76 -9.19
CA GLY A 101 3.34 -31.15 -9.04
C GLY A 101 2.69 -30.70 -7.73
N TYR A 102 3.26 -29.73 -7.01
CA TYR A 102 2.68 -29.20 -5.77
C TYR A 102 1.55 -28.20 -6.01
N ILE A 103 1.52 -27.58 -7.18
CA ILE A 103 0.44 -26.70 -7.62
C ILE A 103 0.07 -27.05 -9.08
N PRO A 104 -1.23 -27.01 -9.42
CA PRO A 104 -1.72 -27.31 -10.77
C PRO A 104 -1.30 -26.24 -11.78
#